data_AF-A0A374AG69-F1
#
_entry.id   AF-A0A374AG69-F1
#
_cell.length_a   1.000
_cell.length_b   1.000
_cell.length_c   1.000
_cell.angle_alpha   90.00
_cell.angle_beta   90.00
_cell.angle_gamma   90.00
#
_symmetry.space_group_name_H-M   'P 1'
#
loop_
_entity.id
_entity.type
_entity.pdbx_description
1 polymer ?
#
loop_
_entity_poly.entity_id
_entity_poly.type
_entity_poly.pdbx_seq_one_letter_code
_entity_poly.pdbx_strand_id
1 'polypeptide(L)' 'MQCKNREIFVNGLKMTKGVKGFKVKQLKIMMTNDKTGKTLTVTDNDEAFTFPAEEIARWLK' A
#
# COMPACT_ATOMS: atom_id res chain seq x y z
N MET A 1 17.35 10.63 12.38
CA MET A 1 17.09 9.48 11.49
C MET A 1 16.71 10.01 10.12
N GLN A 2 17.40 9.53 9.10
CA GLN A 2 17.11 9.82 7.70
C GLN A 2 15.93 8.93 7.30
N CYS A 3 14.84 9.53 6.79
CA CYS A 3 13.68 8.76 6.36
C CYS A 3 14.12 7.79 5.24
N LYS A 4 13.88 6.49 5.43
CA LYS A 4 14.16 5.46 4.42
C LYS A 4 12.84 4.94 3.88
N ASN A 5 12.56 5.27 2.63
CA ASN A 5 11.39 4.77 1.91
C ASN A 5 11.81 3.58 1.05
N ARG A 6 10.99 2.54 1.06
CA ARG A 6 11.13 1.40 0.16
C ARG A 6 9.86 1.26 -0.65
N GLU A 7 9.99 1.15 -1.96
CA GLU A 7 8.87 0.95 -2.87
C GLU A 7 8.92 -0.48 -3.44
N ILE A 8 7.74 -1.08 -3.56
CA ILE A 8 7.53 -2.40 -4.15
C ILE A 8 6.33 -2.30 -5.08
N PHE A 9 6.43 -2.89 -6.27
CA PHE A 9 5.33 -2.97 -7.22
C PHE A 9 4.79 -4.39 -7.23
N VAL A 10 3.48 -4.53 -7.08
CA VAL A 10 2.79 -5.82 -7.09
C VAL A 10 1.58 -5.76 -8.02
N ASN A 11 1.15 -6.91 -8.52
CA ASN A 11 -0.14 -7.01 -9.21
C ASN A 11 -1.24 -7.19 -8.16
N GLY A 12 -2.23 -6.31 -8.17
CA GLY A 12 -3.42 -6.40 -7.32
C GLY A 12 -4.71 -6.38 -8.13
N LEU A 13 -5.84 -6.42 -7.42
CA LEU A 13 -7.17 -6.40 -8.01
C LEU A 13 -7.87 -5.09 -7.65
N LYS A 14 -8.40 -4.38 -8.64
CA LYS A 14 -9.24 -3.20 -8.42
C LYS A 14 -10.57 -3.34 -9.14
N MET A 15 -11.64 -2.97 -8.43
CA MET A 15 -12.93 -2.79 -9.05
C MET A 15 -12.92 -1.48 -9.84
N THR A 16 -13.10 -1.56 -11.15
CA THR A 16 -13.12 -0.37 -12.01
C THR A 16 -14.56 0.09 -12.17
N LYS A 17 -14.84 1.36 -11.86
CA LYS A 17 -16.19 1.93 -12.04
C LYS A 17 -16.66 1.73 -13.48
N GLY A 18 -17.86 1.17 -13.65
CA GLY A 18 -18.45 0.91 -14.97
C GLY A 18 -18.04 -0.41 -15.63
N VAL A 19 -17.18 -1.22 -15.00
CA VAL A 19 -16.85 -2.58 -15.47
C VAL A 19 -17.37 -3.61 -14.47
N LYS A 20 -18.06 -4.64 -14.95
CA LYS A 20 -18.42 -5.80 -14.10
C LYS A 20 -17.16 -6.63 -13.82
N GLY A 21 -16.76 -6.70 -12.55
CA GLY A 21 -15.67 -7.55 -12.08
C GLY A 21 -14.40 -6.80 -11.66
N PHE A 22 -13.39 -7.56 -11.27
CA PHE A 22 -12.08 -7.06 -10.87
C PHE A 22 -11.12 -7.10 -12.05
N LYS A 23 -10.32 -6.05 -12.22
CA LYS A 23 -9.19 -6.05 -13.16
C LYS A 23 -7.89 -6.14 -12.38
N VAL A 24 -6.92 -6.84 -12.98
CA VAL A 24 -5.54 -6.81 -12.51
C VAL A 24 -4.99 -5.40 -12.78
N LYS A 25 -4.48 -4.75 -11.75
CA LYS A 25 -3.82 -3.44 -11.83
C LYS A 25 -2.52 -3.50 -11.04
N GLN A 26 -1.52 -2.77 -11.49
CA GLN A 26 -0.28 -2.63 -10.73
C GLN A 26 -0.55 -1.72 -9.53
N LEU A 27 -0.21 -2.21 -8.34
CA LEU A 27 -0.25 -1.47 -7.09
C LEU A 27 1.19 -1.14 -6.68
N LYS A 28 1.41 0.10 -6.25
CA LYS A 28 2.63 0.52 -5.57
C LYS A 28 2.42 0.41 -4.07
N ILE A 29 3.29 -0.34 -3.42
CA ILE A 29 3.38 -0.43 -1.97
C ILE A 29 4.61 0.37 -1.55
N MET A 30 4.41 1.40 -0.73
CA MET A 30 5.48 2.20 -0.13
C MET A 30 5.56 1.90 1.36
N MET A 31 6.72 1.46 1.82
CA MET A 31 7.03 1.37 3.24
C MET A 31 7.88 2.57 3.62
N THR A 32 7.44 3.34 4.61
CA THR A 32 8.21 4.44 5.16
C THR A 32 8.65 4.11 6.58
N ASN A 33 9.80 4.64 6.98
CA ASN A 33 10.31 4.57 8.34
C ASN A 33 10.80 5.96 8.72
N ASP A 34 9.94 6.71 9.41
CA ASP A 34 10.23 8.06 9.87
C ASP A 34 10.40 8.10 11.41
N LYS A 35 10.51 9.30 11.99
CA LYS A 35 10.67 9.45 13.45
C LYS A 35 9.39 9.09 14.22
N THR A 36 8.24 9.09 13.54
CA THR A 36 6.90 8.83 14.09
C THR A 36 6.53 7.35 14.02
N GLY A 37 7.16 6.57 13.14
CA GLY A 37 7.04 5.12 13.08
C GLY A 37 7.22 4.56 11.67
N LYS A 38 6.80 3.31 11.50
CA LYS A 38 6.75 2.65 10.20
C LYS A 38 5.32 2.68 9.66
N THR A 39 5.15 3.14 8.43
CA THR A 39 3.85 3.06 7.74
C THR A 39 3.97 2.27 6.45
N LEU A 40 2.85 1.69 6.03
CA LEU A 40 2.68 1.00 4.77
C LEU A 40 1.56 1.67 4.00
N THR A 41 1.89 2.20 2.83
CA THR A 41 0.96 2.83 1.90
C THR A 41 0.77 1.93 0.69
N VAL A 42 -0.47 1.63 0.33
CA VAL A 42 -0.83 0.93 -0.91
C VAL A 42 -1.57 1.91 -1.80
N THR A 43 -1.12 2.07 -3.05
CA THR A 43 -1.74 2.97 -4.02
C THR A 43 -1.75 2.38 -5.41
N ASP A 44 -2.74 2.75 -6.21
CA ASP A 44 -2.81 2.45 -7.64
C ASP A 44 -2.67 3.73 -8.51
N ASN A 45 -2.10 4.78 -7.91
CA ASN A 45 -2.01 6.17 -8.38
C ASN A 45 -3.33 6.97 -8.40
N ASP A 46 -4.49 6.31 -8.35
CA ASP A 46 -5.79 6.99 -8.26
C ASP A 46 -6.25 7.11 -6.80
N GLU A 47 -6.09 6.02 -6.03
CA GLU A 47 -6.44 5.92 -4.61
C GLU A 47 -5.21 5.50 -3.81
N ALA A 48 -5.13 5.95 -2.56
CA ALA A 48 -4.04 5.60 -1.66
C ALA A 48 -4.61 5.33 -0.25
N PHE A 49 -4.17 4.21 0.32
CA PHE A 49 -4.49 3.82 1.69
C PHE A 49 -3.19 3.69 2.48
N THR A 50 -3.12 4.32 3.65
CA THR A 50 -1.94 4.31 4.51
C THR A 50 -2.29 3.74 5.87
N PHE A 51 -1.47 2.80 6.33
CA PHE A 51 -1.68 2.07 7.58
C PHE A 51 -0.40 2.10 8.43
N PRO A 52 -0.52 2.12 9.77
CA PRO A 52 0.59 1.81 10.65
C PRO A 52 1.07 0.37 10.41
N ALA A 53 2.37 0.17 10.20
CA ALA A 53 2.92 -1.15 9.90
C ALA A 53 2.74 -2.15 11.05
N GLU A 54 2.72 -1.65 12.30
CA GLU A 54 2.48 -2.48 13.48
C GLU A 54 1.06 -3.05 13.52
N GLU A 55 0.06 -2.28 13.06
CA GLU A 55 -1.32 -2.72 13.03
C GLU A 55 -1.50 -3.84 12.00
N ILE A 56 -0.99 -3.64 10.78
CA ILE A 56 -1.00 -4.66 9.73
C ILE A 56 -0.30 -5.95 10.20
N ALA A 57 0.86 -5.82 10.88
CA ALA A 57 1.59 -6.98 11.40
C ALA A 57 0.80 -7.78 12.46
N ARG A 58 -0.15 -7.18 13.18
CA ARG A 58 -1.03 -7.91 14.11
C ARG A 58 -2.07 -8.75 13.38
N TRP A 59 -2.59 -8.27 12.26
CA TRP A 59 -3.61 -8.97 11.46
C TRP A 59 -3.05 -10.14 10.64
N LEU A 60 -1.76 -10.12 10.31
CA LEU A 60 -1.10 -11.14 9.48
C LEU A 60 -0.43 -12.27 10.29
N LYS A 61 -0.73 -12.39 11.58
CA LYS A 61 -0.18 -13.44 12.46
C LYS A 61 -0.91 -14.78 12.32
#